data_AF-A0A646P3F6-F1
#
_entry.id   AF-A0A646P3F6-F1
#
_cell.length_a   1.000
_cell.length_b   1.000
_cell.length_c   1.000
_cell.angle_alpha   90.00
_cell.angle_beta   90.00
_cell.angle_gamma   90.00
#
_symmetry.space_group_name_H-M   'P 1'
#
loop_
_entity.id
_entity.type
_entity.pdbx_description
1 polymer ?
#
loop_
_entity_poly.entity_id
_entity_poly.type
_entity_poly.pdbx_seq_one_letter_code
_entity_poly.pdbx_strand_id
1 'polypeptide(L)'
;MNVGHISVVTGLLCLWASTCGAAQTVGQGTIRFTGAIVESGCKTNARSGSMVELTGCASISRGSRLDVRSVAPVASVNAAHVRLVADTGEGRYYDQRYLLVDDAGKPIQSGNYVITMTSP
;
A
#
# COMPACT_ATOMS: atom_id res chain seq x y z
N MET A 1 -55.72 14.32 62.41
CA MET A 1 -55.38 13.71 61.10
C MET A 1 -54.26 14.52 60.47
N ASN A 2 -53.11 13.87 60.25
CA ASN A 2 -51.80 14.49 60.05
C ASN A 2 -51.42 14.50 58.55
N VAL A 3 -52.18 15.24 57.73
CA VAL A 3 -52.10 15.19 56.25
C VAL A 3 -50.83 15.89 55.71
N GLY A 4 -50.26 16.84 56.46
CA GLY A 4 -49.08 17.59 56.02
C GLY A 4 -47.78 16.77 55.94
N HIS A 5 -47.61 15.80 56.85
CA HIS A 5 -46.37 15.00 56.91
C HIS A 5 -46.25 13.97 55.79
N ILE A 6 -47.38 13.49 55.26
CA ILE A 6 -47.41 12.50 54.17
C ILE A 6 -46.90 13.11 52.86
N SER A 7 -47.23 14.39 52.61
CA SER A 7 -46.84 15.09 51.38
C SER A 7 -45.32 15.34 51.30
N VAL A 8 -44.69 15.67 52.43
CA VAL A 8 -43.25 15.93 52.51
C VAL A 8 -42.44 14.64 52.30
N VAL A 9 -42.88 13.53 52.87
CA VAL A 9 -42.22 12.22 52.71
C VAL A 9 -42.31 11.71 51.27
N THR A 10 -43.45 11.93 50.62
CA THR A 10 -43.68 11.48 49.23
C THR A 10 -42.83 12.30 48.25
N GLY A 11 -42.70 13.61 48.48
CA GLY A 11 -41.82 14.48 47.66
C GLY A 11 -40.33 14.14 47.77
N LEU A 12 -39.86 13.77 48.96
CA LEU A 12 -38.46 13.38 49.18
C LEU A 12 -38.12 12.04 48.51
N LEU A 13 -39.06 11.08 48.50
CA LEU A 13 -38.89 9.76 47.87
C LEU A 13 -38.82 9.86 46.33
N CYS A 14 -39.60 10.76 45.71
CA CYS A 14 -39.54 10.99 44.27
C CYS A 14 -38.21 11.61 43.80
N LEU A 15 -37.56 12.42 44.65
CA LEU A 15 -36.24 13.00 44.37
C LEU A 15 -35.09 12.01 44.56
N TRP A 16 -35.29 10.96 45.37
CA TRP A 16 -34.33 9.87 45.53
C TRP A 16 -34.42 8.82 44.41
N ALA A 17 -35.60 8.67 43.78
CA ALA A 17 -35.81 7.71 42.70
C ALA A 17 -35.32 8.18 41.32
N SER A 18 -34.83 9.43 41.19
CA SER A 18 -34.48 10.01 39.88
C SER A 18 -33.04 9.76 39.40
N THR A 19 -32.27 8.86 40.02
CA THR A 19 -30.86 8.62 39.63
C THR A 19 -30.63 7.39 38.75
N CYS A 20 -31.67 6.66 38.33
CA CYS A 20 -31.53 5.56 37.37
C CYS A 20 -31.88 5.96 35.94
N GLY A 21 -31.43 7.13 35.49
CA GLY A 21 -31.17 7.35 34.07
C GLY A 21 -29.81 6.75 33.76
N ALA A 22 -29.72 5.42 33.63
CA ALA A 22 -28.51 4.74 33.20
C ALA A 22 -28.03 5.44 31.92
N ALA A 23 -26.87 6.08 31.99
CA ALA A 23 -26.16 6.55 30.82
C ALA A 23 -26.09 5.35 29.87
N GLN A 24 -26.86 5.40 28.79
CA GLN A 24 -26.75 4.39 27.75
C GLN A 24 -25.32 4.53 27.27
N THR A 25 -24.46 3.60 27.68
CA THR A 25 -23.11 3.46 27.14
C THR A 25 -23.32 3.26 25.66
N VAL A 26 -23.21 4.34 24.89
CA VAL A 26 -23.18 4.31 23.43
C VAL A 26 -22.19 3.20 23.09
N GLY A 27 -22.74 2.14 22.45
CA GLY A 27 -22.22 0.78 22.53
C GLY A 27 -20.70 0.70 22.43
N GLN A 28 -20.07 0.10 23.44
CA GLN A 28 -18.69 -0.35 23.29
C GLN A 28 -18.66 -1.44 22.22
N GLY A 29 -18.00 -1.13 21.11
CA GLY A 29 -17.75 -2.05 20.01
C GLY A 29 -16.52 -1.59 19.23
N THR A 30 -15.70 -2.52 18.79
CA THR A 30 -14.54 -2.21 17.94
C THR A 30 -15.00 -2.10 16.50
N ILE A 31 -14.83 -0.91 15.90
CA ILE A 31 -15.01 -0.74 14.46
C ILE A 31 -13.76 -1.28 13.78
N ARG A 32 -13.90 -2.41 13.09
CA ARG A 32 -12.82 -3.00 12.29
C ARG A 32 -12.97 -2.56 10.84
N PHE A 33 -12.10 -1.66 10.41
CA PHE A 33 -11.96 -1.34 9.00
C PHE A 33 -11.11 -2.41 8.31
N THR A 34 -11.73 -3.19 7.43
CA THR A 34 -11.03 -4.12 6.55
C THR A 34 -11.14 -3.62 5.12
N GLY A 35 -10.01 -3.55 4.45
CA GLY A 35 -9.94 -3.20 3.04
C GLY A 35 -8.54 -3.49 2.52
N ALA A 36 -8.42 -3.53 1.20
CA ALA A 36 -7.14 -3.55 0.51
C ALA A 36 -7.14 -2.42 -0.50
N ILE A 37 -6.03 -1.67 -0.58
CA ILE A 37 -5.81 -0.74 -1.68
C ILE A 37 -5.20 -1.57 -2.80
N VAL A 38 -6.00 -1.88 -3.83
CA VAL A 38 -5.51 -2.57 -5.02
C VAL A 38 -5.19 -1.50 -6.05
N GLU A 39 -3.93 -1.08 -6.11
CA GLU A 39 -3.46 -0.21 -7.17
C GLU A 39 -3.19 -1.04 -8.44
N SER A 40 -3.46 -0.44 -9.60
CA SER A 40 -3.09 -1.06 -10.87
C SER A 40 -1.56 -1.15 -10.95
N GLY A 41 -1.05 -2.33 -11.29
CA GLY A 41 0.38 -2.52 -11.54
C GLY A 41 0.90 -1.68 -12.71
N CYS A 42 2.22 -1.56 -12.82
CA CYS A 42 2.88 -0.87 -13.92
C CYS A 42 2.63 -1.55 -15.27
N LYS A 43 2.51 -0.77 -16.33
CA LYS A 43 2.59 -1.29 -17.71
C LYS A 43 4.05 -1.50 -18.06
N THR A 44 4.41 -2.74 -18.37
CA THR A 44 5.77 -3.12 -18.78
C THR A 44 5.88 -3.15 -20.30
N ASN A 45 6.90 -2.50 -20.85
CA ASN A 45 7.26 -2.61 -22.26
C ASN A 45 8.74 -2.98 -22.38
N ALA A 46 9.03 -4.16 -22.92
CA ALA A 46 10.38 -4.50 -23.37
C ALA A 46 10.52 -4.00 -24.81
N ARG A 47 11.18 -2.86 -24.99
CA ARG A 47 11.56 -2.38 -26.33
C ARG A 47 12.59 -3.37 -26.89
N SER A 48 12.63 -3.51 -28.23
CA SER A 48 13.66 -4.33 -28.88
C SER A 48 15.06 -3.88 -28.44
N GLY A 49 15.89 -4.82 -27.98
CA GLY A 49 17.23 -4.56 -27.44
C GLY A 49 17.30 -4.66 -25.91
N SER A 50 18.07 -3.78 -25.28
CA SER A 50 18.38 -3.80 -23.84
C SER A 50 17.48 -2.90 -22.98
N MET A 51 16.43 -2.31 -23.55
CA MET A 51 15.64 -1.26 -22.90
C MET A 51 14.30 -1.79 -22.40
N VAL A 52 14.00 -1.48 -21.14
CA VAL A 52 12.75 -1.84 -20.47
C VAL A 52 12.09 -0.57 -19.94
N GLU A 53 10.83 -0.36 -20.28
CA GLU A 53 10.05 0.79 -19.86
C GLU A 53 8.95 0.33 -18.91
N LEU A 54 8.83 0.99 -17.77
CA LEU A 54 7.73 0.88 -16.83
C LEU A 54 6.93 2.17 -16.93
N THR A 55 5.64 2.08 -17.23
CA THR A 55 4.79 3.26 -17.41
C THR A 55 3.50 3.18 -16.59
N GLY A 56 3.02 4.33 -16.14
CA GLY A 56 1.81 4.44 -15.32
C GLY A 56 1.94 3.74 -13.98
N CYS A 57 3.14 3.68 -13.41
CA CYS A 57 3.37 3.07 -12.11
C CYS A 57 2.81 3.94 -11.00
N ALA A 58 2.02 3.36 -10.09
CA ALA A 58 1.58 4.09 -8.90
C ALA A 58 2.78 4.44 -8.01
N SER A 59 2.72 5.59 -7.34
CA SER A 59 3.83 6.11 -6.52
C SER A 59 4.30 5.14 -5.43
N ILE A 60 3.43 4.25 -4.92
CA ILE A 60 3.81 3.22 -3.94
C ILE A 60 4.82 2.22 -4.51
N SER A 61 4.78 1.97 -5.82
CA SER A 61 5.70 1.06 -6.50
C SER A 61 7.09 1.68 -6.66
N ARG A 62 7.26 2.96 -6.32
CA ARG A 62 8.55 3.64 -6.45
C ARG A 62 9.55 3.03 -5.47
N GLY A 63 10.76 2.75 -5.94
CA GLY A 63 11.75 2.02 -5.16
C GLY A 63 11.54 0.50 -5.16
N SER A 64 10.66 -0.03 -6.03
CA SER A 64 10.54 -1.47 -6.27
C SER A 64 11.90 -2.11 -6.53
N ARG A 65 12.09 -3.31 -5.99
CA ARG A 65 13.26 -4.14 -6.28
C ARG A 65 13.07 -4.80 -7.63
N LEU A 66 14.08 -4.69 -8.49
CA LEU A 66 14.11 -5.38 -9.78
C LEU A 66 15.19 -6.46 -9.74
N ASP A 67 14.77 -7.71 -9.96
CA ASP A 67 15.65 -8.88 -10.06
C ASP A 67 15.70 -9.35 -11.51
N VAL A 68 16.89 -9.69 -11.99
CA VAL A 68 17.11 -10.15 -13.36
C VAL A 68 17.57 -11.59 -13.34
N ARG A 69 16.89 -12.44 -14.11
CA ARG A 69 17.26 -13.84 -14.30
C ARG A 69 17.42 -14.16 -15.77
N SER A 70 18.49 -14.85 -16.09
CA SER A 70 18.69 -15.42 -17.43
C SER A 70 17.83 -16.68 -17.59
N VAL A 71 17.11 -16.79 -18.71
CA VAL A 71 16.30 -17.98 -19.04
C VAL A 71 17.19 -19.16 -19.41
N ALA A 72 18.32 -18.88 -20.06
CA ALA A 72 19.32 -19.87 -20.45
C ALA A 72 20.72 -19.26 -20.33
N PRO A 73 21.71 -19.96 -19.77
CA PRO A 73 23.06 -19.42 -19.58
C PRO A 73 23.62 -18.85 -20.89
N VAL A 74 23.91 -17.55 -20.89
CA VAL A 74 24.58 -16.88 -22.02
C VAL A 74 26.06 -16.75 -21.65
N ALA A 75 26.92 -17.50 -22.33
CA ALA A 75 28.34 -17.64 -21.97
C ALA A 75 29.13 -16.31 -21.92
N SER A 76 28.63 -15.25 -22.56
CA SER A 76 29.28 -13.95 -22.64
C SER A 76 28.78 -12.92 -21.62
N VAL A 77 27.84 -13.28 -20.74
CA VAL A 77 27.22 -12.33 -19.79
C VAL A 77 27.50 -12.76 -18.35
N ASN A 78 28.37 -12.01 -17.67
CA ASN A 78 28.56 -12.12 -16.23
C ASN A 78 27.53 -11.21 -15.54
N ALA A 79 26.64 -11.80 -14.74
CA ALA A 79 25.69 -11.12 -13.85
C ALA A 79 24.88 -9.97 -14.49
N ALA A 80 23.82 -10.34 -15.22
CA ALA A 80 22.88 -9.38 -15.77
C ALA A 80 22.09 -8.64 -14.67
N HIS A 81 21.96 -7.33 -14.79
CA HIS A 81 21.14 -6.50 -13.90
C HIS A 81 20.51 -5.34 -14.67
N VAL A 82 19.55 -4.65 -14.07
CA VAL A 82 18.92 -3.46 -14.66
C VAL A 82 19.47 -2.19 -14.02
N ARG A 83 19.70 -1.18 -14.85
CA ARG A 83 20.13 0.16 -14.43
C ARG A 83 19.08 1.19 -14.81
N LEU A 84 18.64 2.00 -13.85
CA LEU A 84 17.74 3.12 -14.11
C LEU A 84 18.47 4.17 -14.96
N VAL A 85 17.87 4.58 -16.08
CA VAL A 85 18.43 5.61 -16.99
C VAL A 85 17.52 6.82 -17.19
N ALA A 86 16.22 6.69 -16.91
CA ALA A 86 15.30 7.83 -16.85
C ALA A 86 14.17 7.56 -15.86
N ASP A 87 13.73 8.61 -15.17
CA ASP A 87 12.59 8.62 -14.25
C ASP A 87 11.85 9.95 -14.46
N THR A 88 10.54 9.93 -14.71
CA THR A 88 9.74 11.15 -14.85
C THR A 88 9.58 11.92 -13.53
N GLY A 89 9.93 11.32 -12.40
CA GLY A 89 9.92 11.98 -11.11
C GLY A 89 8.53 12.03 -10.45
N GLU A 90 8.19 13.16 -9.83
CA GLU A 90 7.03 13.27 -8.94
C GLU A 90 5.67 13.31 -9.65
N GLY A 91 4.69 12.63 -9.04
CA GLY A 91 3.32 12.54 -9.50
C GLY A 91 2.59 11.38 -8.82
N ARG A 92 1.27 11.27 -9.02
CA ARG A 92 0.53 10.07 -8.59
C ARG A 92 0.95 8.82 -9.37
N TYR A 93 1.38 9.03 -10.60
CA TYR A 93 1.96 8.01 -11.47
C TYR A 93 3.30 8.47 -11.99
N TYR A 94 4.22 7.53 -12.19
CA TYR A 94 5.53 7.79 -12.78
C TYR A 94 5.86 6.78 -13.90
N ASP A 95 6.76 7.18 -14.78
CA ASP A 95 7.34 6.34 -15.80
C ASP A 95 8.86 6.22 -15.57
N GLN A 96 9.39 5.01 -15.68
CA GLN A 96 10.81 4.70 -15.54
C GLN A 96 11.34 3.92 -16.74
N ARG A 97 12.58 4.20 -17.10
CA ARG A 97 13.30 3.48 -18.15
C ARG A 97 14.55 2.85 -17.57
N TYR A 98 14.71 1.57 -17.84
CA TYR A 98 15.79 0.73 -17.38
C TYR A 98 16.58 0.15 -18.54
N LEU A 99 17.90 0.06 -18.36
CA LEU A 99 18.79 -0.60 -19.29
C LEU A 99 19.26 -1.92 -18.68
N LEU A 100 19.11 -3.01 -19.42
CA LEU A 100 19.69 -4.30 -19.10
C LEU A 100 21.19 -4.27 -19.40
N VAL A 101 22.01 -4.47 -18.37
CA VAL A 101 23.46 -4.34 -18.42
C VAL A 101 24.15 -5.53 -17.78
N ASP A 102 25.39 -5.79 -18.19
CA ASP A 102 26.29 -6.73 -17.52
C ASP A 102 26.95 -6.06 -16.30
N ASP A 103 27.77 -6.83 -15.57
CA ASP A 103 28.51 -6.35 -14.39
C ASP A 103 29.47 -5.17 -14.69
N ALA A 104 29.90 -5.01 -15.95
CA ALA A 104 30.71 -3.87 -16.39
C ALA A 104 29.85 -2.64 -16.76
N GLY A 105 28.53 -2.72 -16.61
CA GLY A 105 27.57 -1.67 -16.97
C GLY A 105 27.33 -1.56 -18.48
N LYS A 106 27.79 -2.52 -19.28
CA LYS A 106 27.61 -2.52 -20.73
C LYS A 106 26.23 -3.08 -21.09
N PRO A 107 25.50 -2.48 -22.06
CA PRO A 107 24.19 -2.97 -22.45
C PRO A 107 24.25 -4.40 -23.01
N ILE A 108 23.40 -5.28 -22.50
CA ILE A 108 23.26 -6.65 -22.99
C ILE A 108 22.31 -6.65 -24.18
N GLN A 109 22.82 -7.01 -25.36
CA GLN A 109 22.08 -6.96 -26.63
C GLN A 109 21.50 -8.33 -27.05
N SER A 110 21.82 -9.41 -26.33
CA SER A 110 21.45 -10.78 -26.71
C SER A 110 21.13 -11.65 -25.50
N GLY A 111 20.33 -12.69 -25.75
CA GLY A 111 19.84 -13.62 -24.73
C GLY A 111 18.41 -13.34 -24.30
N ASN A 112 17.84 -14.28 -23.54
CA ASN A 112 16.49 -14.19 -23.01
C ASN A 112 16.58 -13.99 -21.49
N TYR A 113 15.92 -12.95 -20.98
CA TYR A 113 15.94 -12.60 -19.57
C TYR A 113 14.53 -12.37 -19.05
N VAL A 114 14.30 -12.77 -17.80
CA VAL A 114 13.10 -12.46 -17.04
C VAL A 114 13.46 -11.40 -16.02
N ILE A 115 12.70 -10.32 -16.00
CA ILE A 115 12.87 -9.23 -15.04
C ILE A 115 11.66 -9.24 -14.13
N THR A 116 11.91 -9.42 -12.84
CA THR A 116 10.87 -9.48 -11.81
C THR A 116 10.90 -8.19 -11.01
N MET A 117 9.77 -7.47 -10.98
CA MET A 117 9.60 -6.28 -10.16
C MET A 117 8.82 -6.65 -8.89
N THR A 118 9.34 -6.26 -7.73
CA THR A 118 8.69 -6.45 -6.42
C THR A 118 8.47 -5.08 -5.77
N SER A 119 7.21 -4.68 -5.63
CA SER A 119 6.82 -3.45 -4.94
C SER A 119 6.94 -3.59 -3.42
N PRO A 120 7.23 -2.50 -2.69
CA PRO A 120 7.29 -2.49 -1.23
C PRO A 120 5.91 -2.67 -0.56
#